data_AF-A0AAW9KG50-F1
#
_entry.id   AF-A0AAW9KG50-F1
#
_cell.length_a   1.000
_cell.length_b   1.000
_cell.length_c   1.000
_cell.angle_alpha   90.00
_cell.angle_beta   90.00
_cell.angle_gamma   90.00
#
_symmetry.space_group_name_H-M   'P 1'
#
loop_
_entity.id
_entity.type
_entity.pdbx_description
1 polymer ?
#
loop_
_entity_poly.entity_id
_entity_poly.type
_entity_poly.pdbx_seq_one_letter_code
_entity_poly.pdbx_strand_id
1 'polypeptide(L)' 'THSVQMPGGANGKSSGDSFFAPILARAAAAVGIDGLFAETHVDPKNALSDGANMLKPDELEHLVTDMLKIQNLF' A
#
# COMPACT_ATOMS: atom_id res chain seq x y z
N THR A 1 1.27 -2.04 -2.93
CA THR A 1 2.48 -1.74 -2.13
C THR A 1 3.73 -1.58 -2.99
N HIS A 2 4.03 -2.47 -3.94
CA HIS A 2 5.23 -2.29 -4.80
C HIS A 2 5.21 -1.06 -5.70
N SER A 3 4.03 -0.49 -6.00
CA SER A 3 3.93 0.77 -6.77
C SER A 3 4.58 1.98 -6.09
N VAL A 4 4.87 1.91 -4.79
CA VAL A 4 5.59 2.97 -4.03
C VAL A 4 7.02 2.56 -3.66
N GLN A 5 7.51 1.47 -4.25
CA GLN A 5 8.87 1.00 -4.05
C GLN A 5 9.86 1.89 -4.79
N MET A 6 11.01 2.11 -4.18
CA MET A 6 12.15 2.83 -4.75
C MET A 6 13.30 1.85 -4.97
N PRO A 7 13.48 1.34 -6.21
CA PRO A 7 14.51 0.37 -6.53
C PRO A 7 15.92 0.91 -6.24
N GLY A 8 16.75 0.13 -5.54
CA GLY A 8 18.12 0.50 -5.20
C GLY A 8 18.26 1.61 -4.14
N GLY A 9 17.16 2.04 -3.53
CA GLY A 9 17.13 3.17 -2.58
C GLY A 9 17.76 2.92 -1.20
N ALA A 10 18.27 1.71 -0.90
CA ALA A 10 18.87 1.39 0.39
C ALA A 10 20.07 0.44 0.29
N ASN A 11 21.24 0.93 -0.15
CA ASN A 11 22.54 0.22 -0.11
C ASN A 11 22.49 -1.22 -0.67
N GLY A 12 21.92 -1.38 -1.88
CA GLY A 12 21.79 -2.69 -2.55
C GLY A 12 20.48 -3.42 -2.26
N LYS A 13 19.56 -2.83 -1.49
CA LYS A 13 18.17 -3.29 -1.33
C LYS A 13 17.19 -2.24 -1.86
N SER A 14 15.98 -2.68 -2.19
CA SER A 14 14.86 -1.79 -2.48
C SER A 14 14.40 -1.08 -1.19
N SER A 15 14.06 0.20 -1.29
CA SER A 15 13.33 0.93 -0.25
C SER A 15 11.92 1.27 -0.75
N GLY A 16 11.23 2.17 -0.09
CA GLY A 16 9.90 2.61 -0.47
C GLY A 16 9.36 3.67 0.47
N ASP A 17 8.19 4.18 0.15
CA ASP A 17 7.47 5.11 1.03
C ASP A 17 6.00 4.71 1.14
N SER A 18 5.69 3.94 2.19
CA SER A 18 4.35 3.45 2.48
C SER A 18 3.33 4.57 2.72
N PHE A 19 3.76 5.82 2.99
CA PHE A 19 2.87 6.97 3.07
C PHE A 19 2.02 7.16 1.81
N PHE A 20 2.59 6.88 0.64
CA PHE A 20 1.88 7.04 -0.64
C PHE A 20 0.95 5.87 -0.97
N ALA A 21 1.11 4.71 -0.32
CA ALA A 21 0.34 3.51 -0.67
C ALA A 21 -1.19 3.70 -0.52
N PRO A 22 -1.71 4.26 0.59
CA PRO A 22 -3.15 4.52 0.74
C PRO A 22 -3.67 5.57 -0.25
N ILE A 23 -2.84 6.56 -0.58
CA ILE A 23 -3.20 7.64 -1.50
C ILE A 23 -3.42 7.09 -2.90
N LEU A 24 -2.45 6.34 -3.42
CA LEU A 24 -2.53 5.74 -4.75
C LEU A 24 -3.61 4.66 -4.82
N ALA A 25 -3.83 3.90 -3.75
CA ALA A 25 -4.88 2.89 -3.71
C ALA A 25 -6.30 3.50 -3.79
N ARG A 26 -6.57 4.60 -3.07
CA ARG A 26 -7.83 5.35 -3.23
C ARG A 26 -7.98 5.95 -4.63
N ALA A 27 -6.90 6.43 -5.24
CA ALA A 27 -6.92 6.92 -6.62
C ALA A 27 -7.28 5.79 -7.59
N ALA A 28 -6.72 4.59 -7.40
CA ALA A 28 -7.05 3.42 -8.21
C ALA A 28 -8.53 3.01 -8.04
N ALA A 29 -9.07 3.02 -6.81
CA ALA A 29 -10.49 2.77 -6.58
C ALA A 29 -11.40 3.75 -7.36
N ALA A 30 -11.04 5.03 -7.40
CA ALA A 30 -11.80 6.06 -8.12
C ALA A 30 -11.74 5.90 -9.64
N VAL A 31 -10.63 5.38 -10.18
CA VAL A 31 -10.49 5.06 -11.62
C VAL A 31 -11.36 3.86 -12.02
N GLY A 32 -11.62 2.94 -11.09
CA GLY A 32 -12.31 1.68 -11.33
C GLY A 32 -11.30 0.54 -11.53
N ILE A 33 -11.24 -0.34 -10.53
CA ILE A 33 -10.39 -1.54 -10.54
C ILE A 33 -11.21 -2.74 -10.06
N ASP A 34 -10.91 -3.92 -10.61
CA ASP A 34 -11.54 -5.18 -10.18
C ASP A 34 -10.91 -5.77 -8.92
N GLY A 35 -9.70 -5.32 -8.58
CA GLY A 35 -8.97 -5.82 -7.42
C GLY A 35 -7.79 -4.97 -7.00
N LEU A 36 -7.44 -5.07 -5.73
CA LEU A 36 -6.25 -4.45 -5.13
C LEU A 36 -5.33 -5.52 -4.58
N PHE A 37 -4.03 -5.38 -4.85
CA PHE A 37 -2.99 -6.15 -4.16
C PHE A 37 -2.22 -5.26 -3.18
N ALA A 38 -2.14 -5.69 -1.92
CA ALA A 38 -1.38 -5.02 -0.87
C ALA A 38 -0.71 -6.04 0.06
N GLU A 39 0.57 -5.81 0.35
CA GLU A 39 1.31 -6.53 1.39
C GLU A 39 1.17 -5.83 2.74
N THR A 40 1.14 -6.61 3.81
CA THR A 40 1.03 -6.10 5.18
C THR A 40 1.99 -6.82 6.11
N HIS A 41 2.36 -6.15 7.21
CA HIS A 41 3.10 -6.74 8.31
C HIS A 41 2.69 -6.07 9.62
N VAL A 42 2.63 -6.84 10.72
CA VAL A 42 2.32 -6.30 12.06
C VAL A 42 3.38 -5.29 12.54
N ASP A 43 4.59 -5.42 12.03
CA ASP A 43 5.72 -4.54 12.30
C ASP A 43 6.56 -4.31 11.03
N PRO A 44 6.13 -3.43 10.11
CA PRO A 44 6.80 -3.25 8.80
C PRO A 44 8.29 -2.92 8.91
N LYS A 45 8.72 -2.27 9.99
CA LYS A 45 10.12 -1.90 10.23
C LYS A 45 11.03 -3.14 10.35
N ASN A 46 10.49 -4.24 10.87
CA ASN A 46 11.22 -5.49 11.08
C ASN A 46 10.86 -6.58 10.03
N ALA A 47 10.15 -6.23 8.96
CA ALA A 47 9.88 -7.16 7.87
C ALA A 47 11.19 -7.54 7.14
N LEU A 48 11.32 -8.82 6.78
CA LEU A 48 12.53 -9.35 6.13
C LEU A 48 12.66 -8.91 4.66
N SER A 49 11.55 -8.53 4.03
CA SER A 49 11.48 -7.95 2.68
C SER A 49 10.42 -6.85 2.65
N ASP A 50 10.62 -5.86 1.79
CA ASP A 50 9.62 -4.86 1.38
C ASP A 50 8.90 -4.07 2.48
N GLY A 51 9.42 -4.09 3.71
CA GLY A 51 8.82 -3.43 4.86
C GLY A 51 8.57 -1.93 4.67
N ALA A 52 9.41 -1.25 3.90
CA ALA A 52 9.25 0.16 3.57
C ALA A 52 8.00 0.47 2.71
N ASN A 53 7.41 -0.56 2.07
CA ASN A 53 6.21 -0.46 1.25
C ASN A 53 4.93 -0.89 1.98
N MET A 54 5.06 -1.59 3.10
CA MET A 54 3.95 -2.29 3.75
C MET A 54 3.14 -1.37 4.66
N LEU A 55 1.83 -1.65 4.70
CA LEU A 55 0.90 -1.10 5.68
C LEU A 55 0.79 -2.05 6.88
N LYS A 56 0.43 -1.52 8.05
CA LYS A 56 -0.05 -2.35 9.15
C LYS A 56 -1.46 -2.89 8.85
N PRO A 57 -1.88 -3.99 9.50
CA PRO A 57 -3.19 -4.59 9.25
C PRO A 57 -4.37 -3.63 9.50
N ASP A 58 -4.30 -2.79 10.54
CA ASP A 58 -5.31 -1.80 10.87
C ASP A 58 -5.38 -0.66 9.83
N GLU A 59 -4.23 -0.23 9.30
CA GLU A 59 -4.17 0.73 8.20
C GLU A 59 -4.78 0.16 6.92
N LEU A 60 -4.57 -1.14 6.65
CA LEU A 60 -5.16 -1.83 5.51
C LEU A 60 -6.68 -1.95 5.65
N GLU A 61 -7.19 -2.27 6.85
CA GLU A 61 -8.63 -2.34 7.12
C GLU A 61 -9.33 -0.99 6.88
N HIS A 62 -8.74 0.10 7.38
CA HIS A 62 -9.24 1.45 7.11
C HIS A 62 -9.18 1.79 5.61
N LEU A 63 -8.09 1.45 4.93
CA LEU A 63 -7.95 1.70 3.50
C LEU A 63 -9.00 0.96 2.67
N VAL A 64 -9.25 -0.32 2.95
CA VAL A 64 -10.30 -1.10 2.26
C VAL A 64 -11.66 -0.47 2.47
N THR A 65 -11.97 -0.05 3.70
CA THR A 65 -13.23 0.65 4.01
C THR A 65 -13.39 1.93 3.19
N ASP A 66 -12.34 2.74 3.08
CA ASP A 66 -12.36 3.96 2.27
C ASP A 66 -12.51 3.67 0.77
N MET A 67 -11.82 2.65 0.25
CA MET A 67 -11.89 2.28 -1.16
C MET A 67 -13.28 1.76 -1.54
N LEU A 68 -13.92 0.95 -0.70
CA LEU A 68 -15.29 0.49 -0.93
C LEU A 68 -16.29 1.66 -0.96
N LYS A 69 -16.12 2.66 -0.09
CA LYS A 69 -16.94 3.89 -0.15
C LYS A 69 -16.77 4.62 -1.48
N ILE A 70 -15.54 4.71 -2.00
CA ILE A 70 -15.25 5.34 -3.30
C ILE A 70 -15.87 4.55 -4.44
N GLN A 71 -15.72 3.23 -4.46
CA GLN A 71 -16.28 2.37 -5.51
C GLN A 71 -17.82 2.43 -5.55
N ASN A 72 -18.47 2.51 -4.39
CA ASN A 72 -19.93 2.56 -4.31
C ASN A 72 -20.56 3.92 -4.67
N LEU A 73 -19.77 4.91 -5.13
CA LEU A 73 -20.30 6.19 -5.63
C LEU A 73 -20.89 6.08 -7.05
N PHE A 74 -20.59 5.00 -7.77
CA PHE A 74 -20.98 4.77 -9.16
C PHE A 74 -21.63 3.39 -9.31
#